data_AF-A0A536LHS8-F1
#
_entry.id   AF-A0A536LHS8-F1
#
_cell.length_a   1.000
_cell.length_b   1.000
_cell.length_c   1.000
_cell.angle_alpha   90.00
_cell.angle_beta   90.00
_cell.angle_gamma   90.00
#
_symmetry.space_group_name_H-M   'P 1'
#
loop_
_entity.id
_entity.type
_entity.pdbx_description
1 polymer ?
#
loop_
_entity_poly.entity_id
_entity_poly.type
_entity_poly.pdbx_seq_one_letter_code
_entity_poly.pdbx_strand_id
1 'polypeptide(L)'
;MISRLLLKHGINHIDVAASYGEAEDHVGVWMERHRDQFFLATKTGERSYEGAWAELQRSLQRLRVDTIDLWQLHNLVDEDEWSEAMGEVGALKAAIEARDQGLVRFIGVTGHGVTVAALHRRSLERFPFDSVLLPLNY
;
A
#
# COMPACT_ATOMS: atom_id res chain seq x y z
N MET A 1 16.29 0.50 20.25
CA MET A 1 15.02 0.53 19.49
C MET A 1 15.32 0.81 18.04
N ILE A 2 14.76 0.02 17.11
CA ILE A 2 14.99 0.10 15.66
C ILE A 2 14.79 1.53 15.10
N SER A 3 13.84 2.29 15.63
CA SER A 3 13.56 3.67 15.18
C SER A 3 14.73 4.65 15.27
N ARG A 4 15.54 4.59 16.35
CA ARG A 4 16.75 5.43 16.47
C ARG A 4 17.81 5.06 15.44
N LEU A 5 17.86 3.79 15.04
CA LEU A 5 18.77 3.31 14.01
C LEU A 5 18.34 3.84 12.64
N LEU A 6 17.04 3.82 12.32
CA LEU A 6 16.52 4.37 11.06
C LEU A 6 16.92 5.84 10.88
N LEU A 7 16.64 6.68 11.88
CA LEU A 7 16.97 8.11 11.85
C LEU A 7 18.48 8.35 11.73
N LYS A 8 19.29 7.58 12.47
CA LYS A 8 20.76 7.68 12.41
C LYS A 8 21.29 7.42 11.00
N HIS A 9 20.63 6.56 10.23
CA HIS A 9 21.04 6.19 8.88
C HIS A 9 20.26 6.93 7.78
N GLY A 10 19.41 7.90 8.14
CA GLY A 10 18.63 8.67 7.17
C GLY A 10 17.59 7.84 6.41
N ILE A 11 17.19 6.67 6.94
CA ILE A 11 16.08 5.90 6.37
C ILE A 11 14.80 6.68 6.66
N ASN A 12 14.03 6.96 5.60
CA ASN A 12 12.80 7.72 5.67
C ASN A 12 11.64 7.05 4.92
N HIS A 13 11.77 5.79 4.48
CA HIS A 13 10.70 5.03 3.85
C HIS A 13 10.39 3.81 4.70
N ILE A 14 9.12 3.63 5.08
CA ILE A 14 8.62 2.45 5.78
C ILE A 14 7.54 1.80 4.94
N ASP A 15 7.72 0.52 4.67
CA ASP A 15 6.78 -0.30 3.92
C ASP A 15 6.26 -1.44 4.82
N VAL A 16 4.95 -1.45 5.07
CA VAL A 16 4.22 -2.48 5.83
C VAL A 16 3.00 -2.96 5.02
N ALA A 17 2.12 -3.77 5.60
CA ALA A 17 0.83 -4.14 5.00
C ALA A 17 -0.19 -4.44 6.09
N ALA A 18 -1.49 -4.26 5.79
CA ALA A 18 -2.58 -4.60 6.71
C ALA A 18 -2.59 -6.08 7.13
N SER A 19 -2.04 -6.95 6.28
CA SER A 19 -1.95 -8.40 6.54
C SER A 19 -0.74 -8.82 7.38
N TYR A 20 0.22 -7.93 7.67
CA TYR A 20 1.46 -8.27 8.37
C TYR A 20 1.31 -8.28 9.89
N GLY A 21 0.47 -9.17 10.43
CA GLY A 21 0.27 -9.29 11.88
C GLY A 21 0.00 -7.94 12.54
N GLU A 22 0.81 -7.57 13.54
CA GLU A 22 0.71 -6.30 14.29
C GLU A 22 1.65 -5.20 13.75
N ALA A 23 2.16 -5.33 12.52
CA ALA A 23 3.15 -4.39 11.99
C ALA A 23 2.63 -2.95 11.92
N GLU A 24 1.39 -2.74 11.46
CA GLU A 24 0.78 -1.41 11.42
C GLU A 24 0.61 -0.82 12.83
N ASP A 25 0.18 -1.62 13.81
CA ASP A 25 0.02 -1.16 15.20
C ASP A 25 1.36 -0.75 15.82
N HIS A 26 2.42 -1.53 15.58
CA HIS A 26 3.76 -1.21 16.06
C HIS A 26 4.36 0.02 15.39
N VAL A 27 4.15 0.20 14.08
CA VAL A 27 4.58 1.40 13.36
C VAL A 27 3.75 2.61 13.80
N GLY A 28 2.46 2.43 14.07
CA GLY A 28 1.55 3.52 14.40
C GLY A 28 1.88 4.24 15.70
N VAL A 29 2.30 3.52 16.74
CA VAL A 29 2.81 4.11 17.98
C VAL A 29 3.95 5.11 17.72
N TRP A 30 4.74 4.87 16.68
CA TRP A 30 5.86 5.73 16.34
C TRP A 30 5.47 6.91 15.43
N MET A 31 4.49 6.70 14.54
CA MET A 31 3.95 7.73 13.66
C MET A 31 3.36 8.91 14.43
N GLU A 32 2.74 8.69 15.60
CA GLU A 32 2.23 9.77 16.47
C GLU A 32 3.25 10.88 16.77
N ARG A 33 4.55 10.57 16.72
CA ARG A 33 5.63 11.52 17.05
C ARG A 33 6.56 11.85 15.90
N HIS A 34 6.55 11.05 14.82
CA HIS A 34 7.54 11.14 13.76
C HIS A 34 6.93 11.13 12.35
N ARG A 35 5.61 11.27 12.23
CA ARG A 35 4.90 11.15 10.94
C ARG A 35 5.55 11.95 9.81
N ASP A 36 5.96 13.19 10.08
CA ASP A 36 6.54 14.09 9.07
C ASP A 36 7.96 13.72 8.62
N GLN A 37 8.61 12.76 9.30
CA GLN A 37 9.96 12.31 8.98
C GLN A 37 9.97 11.09 8.06
N PHE A 38 8.82 10.45 7.83
CA PHE A 38 8.71 9.19 7.10
C PHE A 38 7.71 9.28 5.94
N PHE A 39 8.12 8.76 4.80
CA PHE A 39 7.26 8.26 3.75
C PHE A 39 6.71 6.89 4.17
N LEU A 40 5.42 6.84 4.45
CA LEU A 40 4.73 5.67 4.98
C LEU A 40 3.93 4.97 3.89
N ALA A 41 4.30 3.72 3.62
CA ALA A 41 3.62 2.83 2.69
C ALA A 41 2.92 1.67 3.43
N THR A 42 1.68 1.39 3.05
CA THR A 42 0.98 0.14 3.43
C THR A 42 0.29 -0.46 2.21
N LYS A 43 -0.35 -1.62 2.37
CA LYS A 43 -0.94 -2.38 1.27
C LYS A 43 -2.27 -2.97 1.66
N THR A 44 -3.16 -3.13 0.68
CA THR A 44 -4.41 -3.87 0.84
C THR A 44 -4.42 -5.16 0.04
N GLY A 45 -4.90 -6.23 0.68
CA GLY A 45 -5.17 -7.51 0.02
C GLY A 45 -6.58 -7.62 -0.54
N GLU A 46 -7.45 -6.65 -0.26
CA GLU A 46 -8.84 -6.65 -0.69
C GLU A 46 -8.95 -6.31 -2.19
N ARG A 47 -9.95 -6.89 -2.86
CA ARG A 47 -10.18 -6.73 -4.30
C ARG A 47 -11.42 -5.92 -4.62
N SER A 48 -12.44 -5.97 -3.77
CA SER A 48 -13.63 -5.13 -3.88
C SER A 48 -13.40 -3.72 -3.33
N TYR A 49 -14.19 -2.76 -3.81
CA TYR A 49 -14.21 -1.39 -3.30
C TYR A 49 -14.50 -1.36 -1.79
N GLU A 50 -15.55 -2.08 -1.36
CA GLU A 50 -16.02 -2.08 0.02
C GLU A 50 -14.99 -2.68 0.98
N GLY A 51 -14.37 -3.80 0.57
CA GLY A 51 -13.31 -4.45 1.33
C GLY A 51 -12.10 -3.52 1.47
N ALA A 52 -11.60 -3.00 0.35
CA ALA A 52 -10.43 -2.12 0.33
C ALA A 52 -10.67 -0.83 1.13
N TRP A 53 -11.85 -0.21 0.99
CA TRP A 53 -12.21 0.99 1.75
C TRP A 53 -12.26 0.72 3.25
N ALA A 54 -12.92 -0.36 3.67
CA ALA A 54 -12.98 -0.73 5.08
C ALA A 54 -11.58 -1.05 5.64
N GLU A 55 -10.71 -1.69 4.85
CA GLU A 55 -9.33 -1.96 5.23
C GLU A 55 -8.50 -0.69 5.35
N LEU A 56 -8.62 0.25 4.41
CA LEU A 56 -7.94 1.55 4.50
C LEU A 56 -8.27 2.28 5.81
N GLN A 57 -9.55 2.31 6.20
CA GLN A 57 -9.96 2.95 7.45
C GLN A 57 -9.32 2.27 8.67
N ARG A 58 -9.21 0.94 8.67
CA ARG A 58 -8.50 0.20 9.73
C ARG A 58 -7.01 0.52 9.72
N SER A 59 -6.37 0.56 8.55
CA SER A 59 -4.94 0.90 8.41
C SER A 59 -4.65 2.31 8.92
N LEU A 60 -5.46 3.31 8.58
CA LEU A 60 -5.33 4.68 9.10
C LEU A 60 -5.40 4.71 10.64
N GLN A 61 -6.34 3.96 11.22
CA GLN A 61 -6.48 3.84 12.68
C GLN A 61 -5.28 3.14 13.34
N ARG A 62 -4.84 1.99 12.81
CA ARG A 62 -3.70 1.23 13.35
C ARG A 62 -2.40 1.99 13.25
N LEU A 63 -2.18 2.63 12.10
CA LEU A 63 -1.01 3.49 11.84
C LEU A 63 -1.11 4.83 12.56
N ARG A 64 -2.29 5.22 13.09
CA ARG A 64 -2.52 6.48 13.81
C ARG A 64 -2.14 7.70 12.99
N VAL A 65 -2.58 7.71 11.74
CA VAL A 65 -2.32 8.79 10.78
C VAL A 65 -3.61 9.17 10.05
N ASP A 66 -3.70 10.43 9.65
CA ASP A 66 -4.81 10.92 8.81
C ASP A 66 -4.58 10.65 7.32
N THR A 67 -3.31 10.52 6.91
CA THR A 67 -2.91 10.29 5.51
C THR A 67 -1.76 9.28 5.41
N ILE A 68 -1.89 8.34 4.47
CA ILE A 68 -0.84 7.39 4.05
C ILE A 68 -0.12 7.96 2.81
N ASP A 69 1.20 7.86 2.74
CA ASP A 69 1.93 8.38 1.57
C ASP A 69 1.73 7.50 0.35
N LEU A 70 1.85 6.18 0.49
CA LEU A 70 1.67 5.23 -0.61
C LEU A 70 0.79 4.05 -0.17
N TRP A 71 -0.32 3.85 -0.88
CA TRP A 71 -1.17 2.67 -0.67
C TRP A 71 -1.12 1.76 -1.90
N GLN A 72 -0.80 0.49 -1.67
CA GLN A 72 -0.49 -0.43 -2.75
C GLN A 72 -1.49 -1.59 -2.83
N LEU A 73 -1.91 -1.94 -4.04
CA LEU A 73 -2.68 -3.16 -4.28
C LEU A 73 -1.76 -4.37 -4.14
N HIS A 74 -1.97 -5.17 -3.10
CA HIS A 74 -1.03 -6.19 -2.64
C HIS A 74 -1.18 -7.50 -3.42
N ASN A 75 -0.06 -8.00 -3.94
CA ASN A 75 0.05 -9.34 -4.52
C ASN A 75 -0.97 -9.62 -5.63
N LEU A 76 -1.09 -8.68 -6.58
CA LEU A 76 -2.06 -8.75 -7.67
C LEU A 76 -1.53 -9.60 -8.83
N VAL A 77 -1.43 -10.90 -8.59
CA VAL A 77 -0.76 -11.88 -9.47
C VAL A 77 -1.71 -12.85 -10.17
N ASP A 78 -2.92 -12.98 -9.65
CA ASP A 78 -4.00 -13.80 -10.22
C ASP A 78 -4.87 -12.95 -11.17
N GLU A 79 -5.31 -13.53 -12.29
CA GLU A 79 -6.05 -12.79 -13.32
C GLU A 79 -7.48 -12.44 -12.91
N ASP A 80 -8.15 -13.31 -12.15
CA ASP A 80 -9.52 -13.08 -11.69
C ASP A 80 -9.50 -12.01 -10.59
N GLU A 81 -8.58 -12.12 -9.62
CA GLU A 81 -8.38 -11.09 -8.60
C GLU A 81 -7.97 -9.74 -9.21
N TRP A 82 -7.10 -9.75 -10.23
CA TRP A 82 -6.73 -8.54 -10.96
C TRP A 82 -7.95 -7.90 -11.62
N SER A 83 -8.78 -8.72 -12.28
CA SER A 83 -9.98 -8.24 -12.97
C SER A 83 -11.00 -7.64 -12.00
N GLU A 84 -11.17 -8.25 -10.82
CA GLU A 84 -11.99 -7.70 -9.74
C GLU A 84 -11.43 -6.36 -9.24
N ALA A 85 -10.14 -6.30 -8.89
CA ALA A 85 -9.51 -5.10 -8.35
C ALA A 85 -9.55 -3.90 -9.31
N MET A 86 -9.49 -4.15 -10.63
CA MET A 86 -9.52 -3.12 -11.68
C MET A 86 -10.92 -2.76 -12.18
N GLY A 87 -11.95 -3.46 -11.69
CA GLY A 87 -13.35 -3.28 -12.07
C GLY A 87 -13.99 -2.00 -11.54
N GLU A 88 -15.21 -1.69 -11.99
CA GLU A 88 -15.96 -0.47 -11.63
C GLU A 88 -16.35 -0.36 -10.15
N VAL A 89 -16.30 -1.49 -9.43
CA VAL A 89 -16.51 -1.61 -7.99
C VAL A 89 -15.31 -2.29 -7.32
N GLY A 90 -14.12 -2.15 -7.93
CA GLY A 90 -12.88 -2.75 -7.47
C GLY A 90 -12.04 -1.85 -6.56
N ALA A 91 -11.00 -2.43 -5.98
CA ALA A 91 -10.05 -1.76 -5.09
C ALA A 91 -9.34 -0.56 -5.73
N LEU A 92 -9.09 -0.56 -7.04
CA LEU A 92 -8.50 0.60 -7.72
C LEU A 92 -9.41 1.84 -7.61
N LYS A 93 -10.73 1.67 -7.71
CA LYS A 93 -11.67 2.79 -7.53
C LYS A 93 -11.59 3.34 -6.11
N ALA A 94 -11.51 2.47 -5.10
CA ALA A 94 -11.34 2.90 -3.71
C ALA A 94 -10.03 3.67 -3.52
N ALA A 95 -8.93 3.20 -4.12
CA ALA A 95 -7.64 3.89 -4.05
C ALA A 95 -7.65 5.27 -4.71
N ILE A 96 -8.28 5.40 -5.89
CA ILE A 96 -8.44 6.68 -6.58
C ILE A 96 -9.26 7.65 -5.73
N GLU A 97 -10.41 7.21 -5.22
CA GLU A 97 -11.27 8.05 -4.38
C GLU A 97 -10.60 8.44 -3.07
N ALA A 98 -9.88 7.52 -2.42
CA ALA A 98 -9.13 7.82 -1.22
C ALA A 98 -8.01 8.85 -1.48
N ARG A 99 -7.40 8.82 -2.67
CA ARG A 99 -6.41 9.82 -3.09
C ARG A 99 -7.06 11.18 -3.29
N ASP A 100 -8.17 11.20 -4.00
CA ASP A 100 -8.90 12.44 -4.28
C ASP A 100 -9.47 13.08 -2.99
N GLN A 101 -9.74 12.28 -1.96
CA GLN A 101 -10.10 12.72 -0.60
C GLN A 101 -8.90 13.06 0.30
N GLY A 102 -7.66 12.84 -0.15
CA GLY A 102 -6.44 13.15 0.62
C GLY A 102 -6.09 12.13 1.71
N LEU A 103 -6.75 10.98 1.76
CA LEU A 103 -6.43 9.88 2.69
C LEU A 103 -5.16 9.13 2.27
N VAL A 104 -4.87 9.11 0.97
CA VAL A 104 -3.62 8.57 0.39
C VAL A 104 -3.03 9.56 -0.61
N ARG A 105 -1.71 9.59 -0.76
CA ARG A 105 -1.05 10.51 -1.72
C ARG A 105 -0.71 9.82 -3.04
N PHE A 106 -0.21 8.60 -2.97
CA PHE A 106 0.23 7.81 -4.12
C PHE A 106 -0.39 6.41 -4.09
N ILE A 107 -0.52 5.81 -5.28
CA ILE A 107 -1.12 4.49 -5.49
C ILE A 107 -0.10 3.58 -6.15
N GLY A 108 0.16 2.41 -5.56
CA GLY A 108 1.09 1.42 -6.10
C GLY A 108 0.46 0.06 -6.37
N VAL A 109 1.25 -0.82 -6.97
CA VAL A 109 0.88 -2.23 -7.17
C VAL A 109 2.06 -3.12 -6.82
N THR A 110 1.79 -4.27 -6.21
CA THR A 110 2.85 -5.22 -5.82
C THR A 110 2.51 -6.64 -6.25
N GLY A 111 3.54 -7.48 -6.35
CA GLY A 111 3.36 -8.91 -6.56
C GLY A 111 4.68 -9.65 -6.59
N HIS A 112 4.60 -10.98 -6.58
CA HIS A 112 5.74 -11.86 -6.64
C HIS A 112 5.45 -13.11 -7.47
N GLY A 113 6.49 -13.79 -7.94
CA GLY A 113 6.38 -15.01 -8.73
C GLY A 113 6.77 -14.79 -10.20
N VAL A 114 6.84 -15.89 -10.95
CA VAL A 114 7.46 -15.88 -12.30
C VAL A 114 6.60 -15.18 -13.36
N THR A 115 5.28 -15.12 -13.16
CA THR A 115 4.34 -14.47 -14.09
C THR A 115 4.11 -13.00 -13.78
N VAL A 116 4.61 -12.49 -12.65
CA VAL A 116 4.22 -11.17 -12.14
C VAL A 116 4.60 -10.02 -13.08
N ALA A 117 5.69 -10.15 -13.84
CA ALA A 117 6.11 -9.12 -14.78
C ALA A 117 5.02 -8.79 -15.82
N ALA A 118 4.29 -9.79 -16.30
CA ALA A 118 3.19 -9.60 -17.24
C ALA A 118 2.01 -8.86 -16.57
N LEU A 119 1.68 -9.23 -15.33
CA LEU A 119 0.60 -8.60 -14.56
C LEU A 119 0.95 -7.15 -14.19
N HIS A 120 2.19 -6.86 -13.81
CA HIS A 120 2.65 -5.49 -13.60
C HIS A 120 2.53 -4.64 -14.85
N ARG A 121 2.94 -5.17 -16.01
CA ARG A 121 2.78 -4.47 -17.29
C ARG A 121 1.30 -4.20 -17.59
N ARG A 122 0.43 -5.20 -17.43
CA ARG A 122 -1.02 -5.06 -17.61
C ARG A 122 -1.63 -4.01 -16.65
N SER A 123 -1.18 -3.97 -15.40
CA SER A 123 -1.57 -2.95 -14.43
C SER A 123 -1.19 -1.54 -14.89
N LEU A 124 0.04 -1.35 -15.39
CA LEU A 124 0.52 -0.07 -15.91
C LEU A 124 -0.20 0.37 -17.20
N GLU A 125 -0.63 -0.58 -18.04
CA GLU A 125 -1.47 -0.31 -19.22
C GLU A 125 -2.90 0.13 -18.80
N ARG A 126 -3.40 -0.34 -17.65
CA ARG A 126 -4.73 -0.01 -17.12
C ARG A 126 -4.78 1.30 -16.35
N PHE A 127 -3.78 1.59 -15.54
CA PHE A 127 -3.72 2.76 -14.66
C PHE A 127 -2.27 3.20 -14.45
N PRO A 128 -1.98 4.52 -14.45
CA PRO A 128 -0.64 5.03 -14.21
C PRO A 128 -0.28 4.96 -12.72
N PHE A 129 0.02 3.77 -12.21
CA PHE A 129 0.50 3.58 -10.84
C PHE A 129 1.79 4.37 -10.59
N ASP A 130 1.90 4.98 -9.41
CA ASP A 130 3.06 5.75 -8.99
C ASP A 130 4.26 4.86 -8.65
N SER A 131 4.02 3.58 -8.35
CA SER A 131 5.06 2.61 -8.01
C SER A 131 4.69 1.18 -8.37
N VAL A 132 5.72 0.38 -8.62
CA VAL A 132 5.64 -1.08 -8.74
C VAL A 132 6.67 -1.69 -7.77
N LEU A 133 6.20 -2.51 -6.83
CA LEU A 133 7.07 -3.25 -5.91
C LEU A 133 7.17 -4.71 -6.37
N LEU A 134 8.38 -5.17 -6.71
CA LEU A 134 8.66 -6.51 -7.23
C LEU A 134 9.88 -7.16 -6.55
N PRO A 135 9.97 -8.49 -6.51
CA PRO A 135 11.13 -9.19 -5.98
C PRO A 135 12.35 -9.06 -6.91
N LEU A 136 13.49 -8.65 -6.36
CA LEU A 136 14.79 -8.64 -7.05
C LEU A 136 15.90 -8.94 -6.03
N ASN A 137 16.72 -9.95 -6.30
CA ASN A 137 17.91 -10.30 -5.53
C ASN A 137 18.99 -10.91 -6.46
N TYR A 138 20.23 -11.02 -5.97
CA TYR A 138 21.40 -11.53 -6.69
C TYR A 138 21.76 -12.96 -6.27
#